data_AF-A0A7C5MA98-F1
#
_entry.id   AF-A0A7C5MA98-F1
#
_cell.length_a   1.000
_cell.length_b   1.000
_cell.length_c   1.000
_cell.angle_alpha   90.00
_cell.angle_beta   90.00
_cell.angle_gamma   90.00
#
_symmetry.space_group_name_H-M   'P 1'
#
loop_
_entity.id
_entity.type
_entity.pdbx_description
1 polymer ?
#
loop_
_entity_poly.entity_id
_entity_poly.type
_entity_poly.pdbx_seq_one_letter_code
_entity_poly.pdbx_strand_id
1 'polypeptide(L)'
;MLDRKYIVEHAEEVQQNCRRRGVEVDVARLVELEQQRRAKLQEVQELNRRANEVSKSIGKAKDPDEREARKAEGRRLREAKEAAQAEH
;
A
#
# COMPACT_ATOMS: atom_id res chain seq x y z
N MET A 1 21.72 0.59 -12.89
CA MET A 1 20.75 1.20 -11.97
C MET A 1 20.95 0.55 -10.60
N LEU A 2 21.05 1.33 -9.51
CA LEU A 2 21.15 0.74 -8.17
C LEU A 2 19.83 0.06 -7.81
N ASP A 3 19.90 -1.04 -7.06
CA ASP A 3 18.71 -1.72 -6.55
C ASP A 3 17.97 -0.81 -5.55
N ARG A 4 16.66 -0.67 -5.71
CA ARG A 4 15.84 0.17 -4.83
C ARG A 4 15.88 -0.31 -3.37
N LYS A 5 15.94 -1.62 -3.14
CA LYS A 5 16.10 -2.20 -1.81
C LYS A 5 17.41 -1.75 -1.18
N TYR A 6 18.51 -1.80 -1.94
CA TYR A 6 19.81 -1.34 -1.47
C TYR A 6 19.80 0.14 -1.10
N ILE A 7 19.17 0.99 -1.92
CA ILE A 7 19.09 2.43 -1.63
C ILE A 7 18.34 2.70 -0.33
N VAL A 8 17.27 1.95 -0.05
CA VAL A 8 16.52 2.10 1.21
C VAL A 8 17.31 1.58 2.41
N GLU A 9 17.97 0.44 2.27
CA GLU A 9 18.73 -0.21 3.36
C GLU A 9 20.06 0.49 3.67
N HIS A 10 20.65 1.16 2.68
CA HIS A 10 21.96 1.81 2.77
C HIS A 10 21.92 3.29 2.36
N ALA A 11 20.83 3.99 2.70
CA ALA A 11 20.57 5.37 2.27
C ALA A 11 21.75 6.33 2.54
N GLU A 12 22.38 6.23 3.70
CA GLU A 12 23.54 7.06 4.07
C GLU A 12 24.77 6.80 3.19
N GLU A 13 25.06 5.52 2.90
CA GLU A 13 26.17 5.13 2.02
C GLU A 13 25.94 5.64 0.60
N VAL A 14 24.71 5.49 0.10
CA VAL A 14 24.34 6.00 -1.23
C VAL A 14 24.45 7.52 -1.27
N GLN A 15 23.95 8.23 -0.25
CA GLN A 15 24.06 9.70 -0.17
C GLN A 15 25.52 10.16 -0.15
N GLN A 16 26.38 9.48 0.61
CA GLN A 16 27.80 9.80 0.67
C GLN A 16 28.50 9.50 -0.67
N ASN A 17 28.13 8.42 -1.35
CA ASN A 17 28.63 8.11 -2.69
C ASN A 17 28.24 9.19 -3.72
N CYS A 18 26.98 9.63 -3.72
CA CYS A 18 26.50 10.72 -4.56
C CYS A 18 27.30 12.01 -4.32
N ARG A 19 27.48 12.39 -3.04
CA ARG A 19 28.30 13.57 -2.67
C ARG A 19 29.74 13.47 -3.17
N ARG A 20 30.40 12.31 -2.99
CA ARG A 20 31.77 12.07 -3.49
C ARG A 20 31.88 12.19 -5.00
N ARG A 21 30.81 11.90 -5.73
CA ARG A 21 30.73 12.00 -7.20
C ARG A 21 30.26 13.37 -7.68
N GLY A 22 30.04 14.33 -6.78
CA GLY A 22 29.51 15.65 -7.13
C GLY A 22 28.07 15.63 -7.64
N VAL A 23 27.31 14.58 -7.31
CA VAL A 23 25.91 14.44 -7.68
C VAL A 23 25.04 14.87 -6.51
N GLU A 24 24.19 15.86 -6.74
CA GLU A 24 23.18 16.29 -5.78
C GLU A 24 21.91 15.46 -5.98
N VAL A 25 21.63 14.61 -5.01
CA VAL A 25 20.43 13.76 -4.96
C VAL A 25 19.96 13.71 -3.51
N ASP A 26 18.65 13.82 -3.32
CA ASP A 26 18.01 13.67 -2.02
C ASP A 26 17.61 12.21 -1.80
N VAL A 27 18.53 11.42 -1.26
CA VAL A 27 18.28 10.00 -0.96
C VAL A 27 17.26 9.87 0.17
N ALA A 28 17.23 10.81 1.10
CA ALA A 28 16.27 10.80 2.21
C ALA A 28 14.83 10.92 1.70
N ARG A 29 14.57 11.85 0.78
CA ARG A 29 13.25 11.99 0.15
C ARG A 29 12.85 10.76 -0.64
N LEU A 30 13.78 10.12 -1.33
CA LEU A 30 13.52 8.87 -2.04
C LEU A 30 13.10 7.75 -1.07
N VAL A 31 13.78 7.62 0.07
CA VAL A 31 13.46 6.63 1.11
C VAL A 31 12.07 6.90 1.69
N GLU A 32 11.74 8.16 1.97
CA GLU A 32 10.43 8.56 2.48
C GLU A 32 9.30 8.18 1.51
N LEU A 33 9.45 8.51 0.22
CA LEU A 33 8.48 8.16 -0.81
C LEU A 33 8.33 6.64 -0.96
N GLU A 34 9.43 5.89 -0.85
CA GLU A 34 9.38 4.42 -0.90
C GLU A 34 8.68 3.83 0.33
N GLN A 35 8.82 4.42 1.51
CA GLN A 35 8.07 4.02 2.71
C GLN A 35 6.57 4.30 2.55
N GLN A 36 6.20 5.49 2.07
CA GLN A 36 4.80 5.85 1.79
C GLN A 36 4.18 4.89 0.79
N ARG A 37 4.90 4.61 -0.30
CA ARG A 37 4.50 3.61 -1.29
C ARG A 37 4.30 2.25 -0.64
N ARG A 38 5.25 1.73 0.14
CA ARG A 38 5.09 0.43 0.83
C ARG A 38 3.88 0.38 1.76
N ALA A 39 3.62 1.46 2.50
CA ALA A 39 2.45 1.56 3.37
C ALA A 39 1.14 1.48 2.58
N LYS A 40 1.03 2.22 1.47
CA LYS A 40 -0.13 2.15 0.58
C LYS A 40 -0.33 0.76 -0.03
N LEU A 41 0.76 0.05 -0.37
CA LEU A 41 0.66 -1.31 -0.90
C LEU A 41 0.07 -2.27 0.14
N GLN A 42 0.51 -2.14 1.38
CA GLN A 42 -0.01 -2.93 2.50
C GLN A 42 -1.48 -2.61 2.77
N GLU A 43 -1.86 -1.33 2.70
CA GLU A 43 -3.25 -0.89 2.82
C GLU A 43 -4.14 -1.53 1.74
N VAL A 44 -3.72 -1.50 0.47
CA VAL A 44 -4.43 -2.15 -0.65
C VAL A 44 -4.60 -3.65 -0.40
N GLN A 45 -3.54 -4.34 0.04
CA GLN A 45 -3.60 -5.77 0.35
C GLN A 45 -4.58 -6.08 1.48
N GLU A 46 -4.56 -5.26 2.54
CA GLU A 46 -5.45 -5.40 3.69
C GLU A 46 -6.92 -5.15 3.32
N LEU A 47 -7.20 -4.10 2.56
CA LEU A 47 -8.56 -3.80 2.06
C LEU A 47 -9.07 -4.93 1.17
N ASN A 48 -8.21 -5.49 0.31
CA ASN A 48 -8.56 -6.64 -0.51
C ASN A 48 -8.87 -7.89 0.34
N ARG A 49 -8.06 -8.16 1.37
CA ARG A 49 -8.30 -9.26 2.30
C ARG A 49 -9.66 -9.12 2.98
N ARG A 50 -9.95 -7.96 3.56
CA ARG A 50 -11.24 -7.66 4.21
C ARG A 50 -12.41 -7.78 3.24
N ALA A 51 -12.29 -7.25 2.02
CA ALA A 51 -13.35 -7.34 1.01
C ALA A 51 -13.67 -8.81 0.66
N ASN A 52 -12.66 -9.67 0.60
CA ASN A 52 -12.83 -11.10 0.36
C ASN A 52 -13.46 -11.83 1.55
N GLU A 53 -13.08 -11.48 2.78
CA GLU A 53 -13.69 -12.02 4.01
C GLU A 53 -15.17 -11.65 4.11
N VAL A 54 -15.49 -10.36 3.89
CA VAL A 54 -16.87 -9.88 3.84
C VAL A 54 -17.64 -10.61 2.75
N SER A 55 -17.08 -10.77 1.55
CA SER A 55 -17.73 -11.50 0.46
C SER A 55 -18.08 -12.95 0.83
N LYS A 56 -17.19 -13.64 1.55
CA LYS A 56 -17.45 -15.00 2.06
C LYS A 56 -18.52 -15.01 3.16
N SER A 57 -18.62 -13.95 3.96
CA SER A 57 -19.61 -13.83 5.04
C SER A 57 -21.03 -13.56 4.53
N ILE A 58 -21.19 -12.91 3.36
CA ILE A 58 -22.50 -12.66 2.71
C ILE A 58 -23.27 -13.97 2.47
N GLY A 59 -22.59 -15.01 1.98
CA GLY A 59 -23.19 -16.32 1.73
C GLY A 59 -23.57 -17.08 3.00
N LYS A 60 -22.95 -16.73 4.14
CA LYS A 60 -23.23 -17.32 5.47
C LYS A 60 -24.29 -16.54 6.26
N ALA A 61 -24.63 -15.33 5.82
CA ALA A 61 -25.68 -14.51 6.42
C ALA A 61 -27.03 -15.23 6.30
N LYS A 62 -27.72 -15.38 7.43
CA LYS A 62 -29.05 -15.99 7.51
C LYS A 62 -30.16 -14.95 7.35
N ASP A 63 -29.87 -13.72 7.77
CA ASP A 63 -30.80 -12.60 7.74
C ASP A 63 -30.61 -11.77 6.45
N PRO A 64 -31.70 -11.43 5.73
CA PRO A 64 -31.66 -10.50 4.61
C PRO A 64 -31.00 -9.15 4.93
N ASP A 65 -31.23 -8.58 6.10
CA ASP A 65 -30.69 -7.27 6.49
C ASP A 65 -29.17 -7.35 6.73
N GLU A 66 -28.72 -8.42 7.39
CA GLU A 66 -27.30 -8.71 7.59
C GLU A 66 -26.58 -8.94 6.24
N ARG A 67 -27.26 -9.58 5.29
CA ARG A 67 -26.75 -9.79 3.94
C ARG A 67 -26.59 -8.48 3.18
N GLU A 68 -27.56 -7.58 3.25
CA GLU A 68 -27.48 -6.26 2.62
C GLU A 68 -26.42 -5.36 3.26
N ALA A 69 -26.31 -5.37 4.59
CA ALA A 69 -25.25 -4.66 5.31
C ALA A 69 -23.85 -5.11 4.87
N ARG A 70 -23.62 -6.42 4.79
CA ARG A 70 -22.34 -6.99 4.31
C ARG A 70 -22.07 -6.69 2.84
N LYS A 71 -23.10 -6.66 1.97
CA LYS A 71 -22.94 -6.23 0.58
C LYS A 71 -22.50 -4.77 0.49
N ALA A 72 -23.09 -3.90 1.31
CA ALA A 72 -22.72 -2.48 1.36
C ALA A 72 -21.28 -2.29 1.87
N GLU A 73 -20.89 -2.99 2.93
CA GLU A 73 -19.53 -3.00 3.44
C GLU A 73 -18.53 -3.51 2.39
N GLY A 74 -18.83 -4.63 1.73
CA GLY A 74 -17.99 -5.17 0.68
C GLY A 74 -17.79 -4.23 -0.52
N ARG A 75 -18.80 -3.42 -0.87
CA ARG A 75 -18.67 -2.36 -1.89
C ARG A 75 -17.73 -1.24 -1.42
N ARG A 76 -17.95 -0.72 -0.21
CA ARG A 76 -17.10 0.33 0.38
C ARG A 76 -15.63 -0.09 0.48
N LEU A 77 -15.37 -1.34 0.86
CA LEU A 77 -13.99 -1.88 0.94
C LEU A 77 -13.33 -1.96 -0.44
N ARG A 78 -14.08 -2.27 -1.50
CA ARG A 78 -13.55 -2.29 -2.87
C ARG A 78 -13.29 -0.88 -3.39
N GLU A 79 -14.19 0.06 -3.14
CA GLU A 79 -14.01 1.48 -3.49
C GLU A 79 -12.78 2.06 -2.78
N ALA A 80 -12.63 1.81 -1.47
CA ALA A 80 -11.45 2.21 -0.71
C ALA A 80 -10.17 1.57 -1.26
N LYS A 81 -10.22 0.28 -1.65
CA LYS A 81 -9.08 -0.40 -2.27
C LYS A 81 -8.68 0.27 -3.59
N GLU A 82 -9.65 0.61 -4.44
CA GLU A 82 -9.40 1.27 -5.73
C GLU A 82 -8.80 2.67 -5.54
N ALA A 83 -9.30 3.44 -4.57
CA ALA A 83 -8.73 4.73 -4.21
C ALA A 83 -7.28 4.60 -3.72
N ALA A 84 -7.02 3.69 -2.77
CA ALA A 84 -5.67 3.45 -2.25
C ALA A 84 -4.71 2.91 -3.33
N GLN A 85 -5.22 2.15 -4.31
CA GLN A 85 -4.45 1.63 -5.43
C GLN A 85 -4.11 2.70 -6.47
N ALA A 86 -4.93 3.75 -6.61
CA ALA A 86 -4.63 4.89 -7.48
C ALA A 86 -3.54 5.81 -6.90
N GLU A 87 -3.31 5.76 -5.58
CA GLU A 87 -2.35 6.61 -4.86
C GLU A 87 -0.95 5.98 -4.64
N HIS A 88 -0.77 4.71 -5.01
CA HIS A 88 0.48 3.95 -4.84
C HIS A 88 1.31 3.88 -6.13
#